data_AF-A0A8S3DE46-F1
#
_entry.id   AF-A0A8S3DE46-F1
#
_cell.length_a   1.000
_cell.length_b   1.000
_cell.length_c   1.000
_cell.angle_alpha   90.00
_cell.angle_beta   90.00
_cell.angle_gamma   90.00
#
_symmetry.space_group_name_H-M   'P 1'
#
loop_
_entity.id
_entity.type
_entity.pdbx_description
1 polymer ?
#
loop_
_entity_poly.entity_id
_entity_poly.type
_entity_poly.pdbx_seq_one_letter_code
_entity_poly.pdbx_strand_id
1 'polypeptide(L)'
;TIDLFTMAAALSRCTQSFKLQSPTAVHESNLVRIWCEEAHDRINNTIDTIQNPAFTARTKLMTEIAREMVDKESTVPVHPL
;
A
#
# COMPACT_ATOMS: atom_id res chain seq x y z
N THR A 1 -3.88 -4.32 0.61
CA THR A 1 -2.63 -3.79 1.20
C THR A 1 -2.08 -4.83 2.16
N ILE A 2 -0.77 -4.95 2.32
CA ILE A 2 -0.16 -5.90 3.29
C ILE A 2 -0.13 -5.28 4.71
N ASP A 3 -0.40 -3.97 4.79
CA ASP A 3 -0.34 -3.14 5.98
C ASP A 3 -1.13 -3.67 7.18
N LEU A 4 -2.37 -4.14 6.97
CA LEU A 4 -3.23 -4.61 8.07
C LEU A 4 -2.63 -5.81 8.81
N PHE A 5 -2.06 -6.76 8.05
CA PHE A 5 -1.40 -7.93 8.64
C PHE A 5 -0.12 -7.51 9.38
N THR A 6 0.67 -6.62 8.79
CA THR A 6 1.89 -6.11 9.42
C THR A 6 1.58 -5.35 10.72
N MET A 7 0.51 -4.55 10.77
CA MET A 7 0.05 -3.89 11.99
C MET A 7 -0.27 -4.92 13.09
N ALA A 8 -1.06 -5.94 12.77
CA ALA A 8 -1.43 -6.99 13.73
C ALA A 8 -0.20 -7.77 14.23
N ALA A 9 0.70 -8.15 13.33
CA ALA A 9 1.93 -8.87 13.67
C ALA A 9 2.86 -8.02 14.56
N ALA A 10 3.02 -6.74 14.23
CA ALA A 10 3.85 -5.81 14.99
C ALA A 10 3.28 -5.54 16.40
N LEU A 11 1.96 -5.32 16.50
CA LEU A 11 1.25 -5.18 17.78
C LEU A 11 1.37 -6.44 18.65
N SER A 12 1.17 -7.62 18.05
CA SER A 12 1.32 -8.91 18.75
C SER A 12 2.74 -9.09 19.29
N ARG A 13 3.75 -8.80 18.47
CA ARG A 13 5.16 -8.85 18.89
C ARG A 13 5.44 -7.89 20.04
N CYS A 14 5.06 -6.62 19.90
CA CYS A 14 5.30 -5.61 20.93
C CYS A 14 4.62 -5.97 22.26
N THR A 15 3.39 -6.49 22.20
CA THR A 15 2.68 -7.01 23.37
C THR A 15 3.45 -8.14 24.03
N GLN A 16 4.02 -9.05 23.24
CA GLN A 16 4.86 -10.13 23.76
C GLN A 16 6.16 -9.59 24.38
N SER A 17 6.79 -8.57 23.80
CA SER A 17 7.97 -7.92 24.38
C SER A 17 7.68 -7.31 25.75
N PHE A 18 6.50 -6.71 25.94
CA PHE A 18 6.07 -6.24 27.26
C PHE A 18 5.82 -7.39 28.25
N LYS A 19 5.15 -8.46 27.82
CA LYS A 19 4.89 -9.65 28.66
C LYS A 19 6.19 -10.30 29.15
N LEU A 20 7.22 -10.32 28.30
CA LEU A 20 8.54 -10.86 28.62
C LEU A 20 9.46 -9.87 29.35
N GLN A 21 8.98 -8.66 29.65
CA GLN A 21 9.78 -7.59 30.24
C GLN A 21 11.08 -7.32 29.47
N SER A 22 11.01 -7.39 28.13
CA SER A 22 12.15 -7.12 27.27
C SER A 22 12.67 -5.70 27.50
N PRO A 23 14.00 -5.48 27.59
CA PRO A 23 14.57 -4.14 27.74
C PRO A 23 14.23 -3.22 26.55
N THR A 24 13.84 -3.79 25.40
CA THR A 24 13.48 -3.05 24.20
C THR A 24 11.99 -2.72 24.08
N ALA A 25 11.14 -3.18 25.00
CA ALA A 25 9.68 -3.12 24.84
C ALA A 25 9.15 -1.69 24.59
N VAL A 26 9.71 -0.69 25.28
CA VAL A 26 9.34 0.73 25.11
C VAL A 26 9.80 1.28 23.75
N HIS A 27 10.96 0.86 23.27
CA HIS A 27 11.42 1.24 21.93
C HIS A 27 10.52 0.61 20.86
N GLU A 28 10.20 -0.68 21.01
CA GLU A 28 9.28 -1.40 20.13
C GLU A 28 7.88 -0.74 20.13
N SER A 29 7.37 -0.28 21.27
CA SER A 29 6.06 0.41 21.29
C SER A 29 6.06 1.71 20.49
N ASN A 30 7.16 2.46 20.50
CA ASN A 30 7.27 3.67 19.68
C ASN A 30 7.33 3.33 18.19
N LEU A 31 8.07 2.28 17.81
CA LEU A 31 8.13 1.79 16.43
C LEU A 31 6.77 1.32 15.93
N VAL A 32 6.05 0.53 16.74
CA VAL A 32 4.74 0.01 16.36
C VAL A 32 3.71 1.14 16.26
N ARG A 33 3.77 2.13 17.14
CA ARG A 33 2.88 3.30 17.11
C ARG A 33 3.01 4.05 15.79
N ILE A 34 4.22 4.48 15.44
CA ILE A 34 4.43 5.23 14.19
C ILE A 34 4.09 4.38 12.96
N TRP A 35 4.42 3.08 12.98
CA TRP A 35 4.04 2.18 11.90
C TRP A 35 2.53 2.09 11.72
N CYS A 36 1.77 1.93 12.81
CA CYS A 36 0.33 1.78 12.76
C CYS A 36 -0.38 3.07 12.30
N GLU A 37 0.11 4.24 12.69
CA GLU A 37 -0.39 5.53 12.23
C GLU A 37 -0.23 5.66 10.70
N GLU A 38 0.99 5.45 10.19
CA GLU A 38 1.27 5.52 8.74
C GLU A 38 0.53 4.45 7.93
N ALA A 39 0.43 3.24 8.47
CA ALA A 39 -0.29 2.14 7.85
C ALA A 39 -1.80 2.41 7.78
N HIS A 40 -2.37 3.01 8.82
CA HIS A 40 -3.78 3.42 8.85
C HIS A 40 -4.08 4.41 7.73
N ASP A 41 -3.26 5.45 7.58
CA ASP A 41 -3.43 6.46 6.53
C ASP A 41 -3.34 5.85 5.13
N ARG A 42 -2.36 4.97 4.89
CA ARG A 42 -2.26 4.24 3.61
C ARG A 42 -3.49 3.38 3.33
N ILE A 43 -4.03 2.69 4.33
CA ILE A 43 -5.22 1.86 4.19
C ILE A 43 -6.43 2.74 3.81
N ASN A 44 -6.66 3.82 4.53
CA ASN A 44 -7.79 4.73 4.25
C ASN A 44 -7.66 5.35 2.86
N ASN A 45 -6.48 5.88 2.51
CA ASN A 45 -6.21 6.43 1.18
C ASN A 45 -6.44 5.39 0.07
N THR A 46 -6.08 4.13 0.32
CA THR A 46 -6.36 3.04 -0.62
C THR A 46 -7.85 2.78 -0.77
N ILE A 47 -8.59 2.71 0.35
CA ILE A 47 -10.06 2.51 0.35
C ILE A 47 -10.76 3.64 -0.40
N ASP A 48 -10.41 4.89 -0.10
CA ASP A 48 -10.96 6.06 -0.77
C ASP A 48 -10.64 6.05 -2.27
N THR A 49 -9.42 5.65 -2.63
CA THR A 49 -9.00 5.54 -4.03
C THR A 49 -9.80 4.50 -4.79
N ILE A 50 -10.00 3.30 -4.24
CA ILE A 50 -10.73 2.24 -4.94
C ILE A 50 -12.23 2.53 -5.07
N GLN A 51 -12.80 3.31 -4.14
CA GLN A 51 -14.20 3.75 -4.20
C GLN A 51 -14.41 4.91 -5.16
N ASN A 52 -13.34 5.61 -5.55
CA ASN A 52 -13.42 6.76 -6.45
C ASN A 52 -13.74 6.32 -7.90
N PRO A 53 -14.84 6.79 -8.52
CA PRO A 53 -15.16 6.48 -9.91
C PRO A 53 -14.06 6.90 -10.91
N ALA A 54 -13.33 7.97 -10.62
CA ALA A 54 -12.20 8.41 -11.44
C ALA A 54 -11.05 7.38 -11.45
N PHE A 55 -10.86 6.62 -10.37
CA PHE A 55 -9.90 5.52 -10.34
C PHE A 55 -10.31 4.41 -11.31
N THR A 56 -11.60 4.05 -11.35
CA THR A 56 -12.12 3.07 -12.32
C THR A 56 -11.92 3.53 -13.76
N ALA A 57 -12.23 4.79 -14.07
CA ALA A 57 -12.02 5.36 -15.40
C ALA A 57 -10.55 5.33 -15.83
N ARG A 58 -9.63 5.71 -14.94
CA ARG A 58 -8.18 5.63 -15.19
C ARG A 58 -7.72 4.19 -15.40
N THR A 59 -8.19 3.24 -14.60
CA THR A 59 -7.83 1.82 -14.74
C THR A 59 -8.31 1.22 -16.07
N LYS A 60 -9.49 1.62 -16.53
CA LYS A 60 -9.99 1.25 -17.87
C LYS A 60 -9.09 1.82 -18.97
N LEU A 61 -8.75 3.10 -18.89
CA LEU A 61 -7.83 3.74 -19.85
C LEU A 61 -6.45 3.06 -19.87
N MET A 62 -5.90 2.71 -18.70
CA MET A 62 -4.64 1.97 -18.61
C MET A 62 -4.71 0.61 -19.32
N THR A 63 -5.87 -0.07 -19.24
CA THR A 63 -6.10 -1.35 -19.92
C THR A 63 -6.18 -1.17 -21.44
N GLU A 64 -6.81 -0.10 -21.90
CA GLU A 64 -6.91 0.24 -23.33
C GLU A 64 -5.52 0.55 -23.91
N ILE A 65 -4.73 1.39 -23.23
CA ILE A 65 -3.35 1.69 -23.63
C ILE A 65 -2.50 0.42 -23.68
N ALA A 66 -2.59 -0.43 -22.65
CA ALA A 66 -1.83 -1.68 -22.62
C ALA A 66 -2.21 -2.63 -23.77
N ARG A 67 -3.49 -2.68 -24.14
CA ARG A 67 -3.95 -3.46 -25.30
C ARG A 67 -3.32 -2.95 -26.59
N GLU A 68 -3.37 -1.65 -26.84
CA GLU A 68 -2.79 -1.06 -28.05
C GLU A 68 -1.27 -1.31 -28.16
N MET A 69 -0.56 -1.27 -27.04
CA MET A 69 0.87 -1.60 -27.00
C MET A 69 1.16 -3.05 -27.36
N VAL A 70 0.34 -3.98 -26.84
CA VAL A 70 0.48 -5.41 -27.15
C VAL A 70 0.17 -5.67 -28.62
N ASP A 71 -0.91 -5.08 -29.16
CA ASP A 71 -1.31 -5.26 -30.56
C ASP A 71 -0.26 -4.74 -31.55
N LYS A 72 0.49 -3.68 -31.18
CA LYS A 72 1.56 -3.11 -32.01
C LYS A 72 2.92 -3.79 -31.81
N GLU A 73 3.08 -4.60 -30.76
CA GLU A 73 4.37 -5.17 -30.30
C GLU A 73 5.48 -4.11 -30.11
N SER A 74 5.10 -2.85 -29.88
CA SER A 74 6.00 -1.70 -29.83
C SER A 74 5.31 -0.49 -29.19
N THR A 75 6.03 0.62 -29.00
CA THR A 75 5.44 1.87 -28.52
C THR A 75 4.43 2.40 -29.54
N VAL A 76 3.20 2.69 -29.08
CA VAL A 76 2.14 3.24 -29.94
C VAL A 76 2.52 4.62 -30.52
N PRO A 77 3.05 5.58 -29.74
CA PRO A 77 3.49 6.85 -30.29
C PRO A 77 4.70 6.68 -31.22
N VAL A 78 4.71 7.44 -32.31
CA VAL A 78 5.86 7.56 -33.21
C VAL A 78 6.51 8.91 -32.97
N HIS A 79 7.81 9.03 -33.27
CA HIS A 79 8.50 10.32 -33.16
C HIS A 79 7.73 11.39 -33.96
N PRO A 80 7.43 12.56 -33.38
CA PRO A 80 6.68 13.62 -34.06
C PRO A 80 7.38 14.30 -35.25
N LEU A 81 8.59 13.86 -35.64
CA LEU A 81 9.37 14.38 -36.78
C LEU A 81 9.71 13.25 -37.75
#